data_AF-A0A7G8ZM47-F1
#
_entry.id   AF-A0A7G8ZM47-F1
#
_cell.length_a   1.000
_cell.length_b   1.000
_cell.length_c   1.000
_cell.angle_alpha   90.00
_cell.angle_beta   90.00
_cell.angle_gamma   90.00
#
_symmetry.space_group_name_H-M   'P 1'
#
loop_
_entity.id
_entity.type
_entity.pdbx_description
1 polymer ?
#
loop_
_entity_poly.entity_id
_entity_poly.type
_entity_poly.pdbx_seq_one_letter_code
_entity_poly.pdbx_strand_id
1 'polypeptide(L)'
;MTDTTRPSDIQREHRAQRDAVIRAFLAYSVIILGFWVINSLSNITEAERGGGVAHVAEIWFLEGTSTAFVLLLFWPVSWLESRYPVGETRWPVAIPVHVIGSLAFSAIHVGGIALARDGLWPLLFDGQYDFFGDGVGLVFVYEYRKDVMAYAVILFLLYIFRTVEQHRMDAEAARREAQVRHRVTLKCGGRTVLAEADGFLFASAAGNYVEATFATGTHFARLTLRELETQLRAAQVDAVRVHRSFIVNRSAIAEIAPTGEGDVVITLTSGAQVPGSRRYRAALEG
;
A
#
# COMPACT_ATOMS: atom_id res chain seq x y z
N MET A 1 33.20 -9.34 -7.03
CA MET A 1 31.77 -9.48 -7.37
C MET A 1 31.13 -8.14 -7.07
N THR A 2 31.33 -7.17 -7.96
CA THR A 2 30.86 -5.80 -7.83
C THR A 2 29.42 -5.75 -8.30
N ASP A 3 28.52 -5.48 -7.35
CA ASP A 3 27.12 -5.16 -7.57
C ASP A 3 27.04 -3.84 -8.34
N THR A 4 27.10 -3.91 -9.68
CA THR A 4 26.83 -2.77 -10.54
C THR A 4 25.33 -2.70 -10.74
N THR A 5 24.61 -2.12 -9.77
CA THR A 5 23.25 -1.65 -9.99
C THR A 5 23.28 -0.74 -11.22
N ARG A 6 22.49 -1.07 -12.26
CA ARG A 6 22.50 -0.27 -13.48
C ARG A 6 21.98 1.13 -13.13
N PRO A 7 22.50 2.21 -13.75
CA PRO A 7 22.00 3.57 -13.53
C PRO A 7 20.48 3.70 -13.73
N SER A 8 19.86 2.83 -14.54
CA SER A 8 18.42 2.73 -14.73
C SER A 8 17.64 2.27 -13.50
N ASP A 9 18.26 1.50 -12.62
CA ASP A 9 17.61 0.84 -11.49
C ASP A 9 17.53 1.80 -10.29
N ILE A 10 18.63 2.52 -10.02
CA ILE A 10 18.66 3.62 -9.05
C ILE A 10 17.60 4.69 -9.39
N GLN A 11 17.48 5.06 -10.67
CA GLN A 11 16.46 6.01 -11.11
C GLN A 11 15.03 5.49 -10.95
N ARG A 12 14.80 4.17 -11.04
CA ARG A 12 13.49 3.56 -10.82
C ARG A 12 13.13 3.56 -9.34
N GLU A 13 14.07 3.19 -8.48
CA GLU A 13 13.89 3.21 -7.02
C GLU A 13 13.56 4.62 -6.51
N HIS A 14 14.30 5.64 -6.95
CA HIS A 14 13.98 7.03 -6.58
C HIS A 14 12.60 7.48 -7.07
N ARG A 15 12.19 7.07 -8.28
CA ARG A 15 10.83 7.38 -8.80
C ARG A 15 9.76 6.69 -7.98
N ALA A 16 9.93 5.41 -7.68
CA ALA A 16 9.01 4.63 -6.86
C ALA A 16 8.86 5.23 -5.46
N GLN A 17 9.97 5.58 -4.81
CA GLN A 17 9.93 6.25 -3.51
C GLN A 17 9.17 7.58 -3.57
N ARG A 18 9.43 8.40 -4.59
CA ARG A 18 8.72 9.67 -4.78
C ARG A 18 7.21 9.45 -5.02
N ASP A 19 6.86 8.49 -5.86
CA ASP A 19 5.47 8.16 -6.18
C ASP A 19 4.72 7.64 -4.94
N ALA A 20 5.39 6.87 -4.08
CA ALA A 20 4.83 6.42 -2.81
C ALA A 20 4.52 7.59 -1.86
N VAL A 21 5.45 8.54 -1.71
CA VAL A 21 5.25 9.75 -0.88
C VAL A 21 4.10 10.60 -1.42
N ILE A 22 4.02 10.82 -2.74
CA ILE A 22 2.95 11.61 -3.35
C ILE A 22 1.59 10.95 -3.13
N ARG A 23 1.48 9.63 -3.34
CA ARG A 23 0.22 8.91 -3.11
C ARG A 23 -0.19 8.92 -1.63
N ALA A 24 0.77 8.78 -0.71
CA ALA A 24 0.54 8.90 0.72
C ALA A 24 0.03 10.31 1.08
N PHE A 25 0.65 11.37 0.53
CA PHE A 25 0.21 12.75 0.73
C PHE A 25 -1.21 12.99 0.21
N LEU A 26 -1.54 12.50 -0.99
CA LEU A 26 -2.88 12.65 -1.56
C LEU A 26 -3.93 11.92 -0.70
N ALA A 27 -3.64 10.69 -0.27
CA ALA A 27 -4.53 9.94 0.60
C ALA A 27 -4.73 10.63 1.96
N TYR A 28 -3.63 11.09 2.58
CA TYR A 28 -3.66 11.87 3.82
C TYR A 28 -4.47 13.16 3.67
N SER A 29 -4.26 13.89 2.57
CA SER A 29 -4.99 15.13 2.29
C SER A 29 -6.50 14.91 2.20
N VAL A 30 -6.94 13.87 1.48
CA VAL A 30 -8.37 13.53 1.40
C VAL A 30 -8.96 13.23 2.78
N ILE A 31 -8.24 12.46 3.60
CA ILE A 31 -8.68 12.10 4.95
C ILE A 31 -8.81 13.36 5.84
N ILE A 32 -7.77 14.19 5.89
CA ILE A 32 -7.73 15.37 6.75
C ILE A 32 -8.74 16.43 6.28
N LEU A 33 -8.90 16.65 4.97
CA LEU A 33 -9.93 17.56 4.46
C LEU A 33 -11.34 17.05 4.78
N GLY A 34 -11.54 15.74 4.77
CA GLY A 34 -12.79 15.13 5.24
C GLY A 34 -13.04 15.41 6.73
N PHE A 35 -12.02 15.23 7.58
CA PHE A 35 -12.12 15.55 9.01
C PHE A 35 -12.39 17.03 9.25
N TRP A 36 -11.76 17.93 8.50
CA TRP A 36 -12.02 19.36 8.60
C TRP A 36 -13.51 19.68 8.40
N VAL A 37 -14.10 19.16 7.32
CA VAL A 37 -15.53 19.36 7.02
C VAL A 37 -16.40 18.74 8.11
N ILE A 38 -16.13 17.49 8.49
CA ILE A 38 -16.95 16.75 9.47
C ILE A 38 -16.89 17.42 10.85
N ASN A 39 -15.71 17.79 11.33
CA ASN A 39 -15.54 18.44 12.63
C ASN A 39 -16.20 19.81 12.65
N SER A 40 -16.03 20.60 11.58
CA SER A 40 -16.67 21.92 11.47
C SER A 40 -18.18 21.81 11.53
N LEU A 41 -18.78 20.90 10.75
CA LEU A 41 -20.23 20.66 10.76
C LEU A 41 -20.73 20.11 12.11
N SER A 42 -19.94 19.24 12.75
CA SER A 42 -20.28 18.68 14.06
C SER A 42 -20.30 19.77 15.14
N ASN A 43 -19.29 20.64 15.16
CA ASN A 43 -19.21 21.74 16.11
C ASN A 43 -20.34 22.76 15.90
N ILE A 44 -20.71 23.05 14.65
CA ILE A 44 -21.86 23.91 14.33
C ILE A 44 -23.16 23.30 14.87
N THR A 45 -23.38 22.01 14.60
CA THR A 45 -24.58 21.29 15.06
C THR A 45 -24.68 21.26 16.58
N GLU A 46 -23.56 21.06 17.27
CA GLU A 46 -23.54 21.00 18.73
C GLU A 46 -23.78 22.38 19.37
N ALA A 47 -23.26 23.45 18.77
CA ALA A 47 -23.54 24.83 19.21
C ALA A 47 -25.05 25.16 19.10
N GLU A 48 -25.69 24.76 18.01
CA GLU A 48 -27.14 24.95 17.81
C GLU A 48 -27.96 24.13 18.82
N ARG A 49 -27.56 22.88 19.10
CA ARG A 49 -28.22 22.02 20.10
C ARG A 49 -28.11 22.57 21.52
N GLY A 50 -26.99 23.20 21.84
CA GLY A 50 -26.76 23.87 23.13
C GLY A 50 -27.60 25.15 23.32
N GLY A 51 -28.41 25.55 22.31
CA GLY A 51 -29.19 26.79 22.33
C GLY A 51 -28.36 28.06 22.11
N GLY A 52 -27.10 27.91 21.68
CA GLY A 52 -26.20 29.01 21.35
C GLY A 52 -26.32 29.47 19.89
N VAL A 53 -25.71 30.60 19.57
CA VAL A 53 -25.53 31.05 18.17
C VAL A 53 -24.27 30.37 17.63
N ALA A 54 -24.39 29.64 16.52
CA ALA A 54 -23.24 29.03 15.88
C ALA A 54 -22.40 30.08 15.15
N HIS A 55 -21.20 30.33 15.64
CA HIS A 55 -20.20 31.19 14.99
C HIS A 55 -19.51 30.43 13.84
N VAL A 56 -20.24 30.22 12.74
CA VAL A 56 -19.83 29.34 11.64
C VAL A 56 -18.43 29.69 11.12
N ALA A 57 -18.17 30.96 10.81
CA ALA A 57 -16.89 31.38 10.24
C ALA A 57 -15.69 31.14 11.20
N GLU A 58 -15.89 31.34 12.50
CA GLU A 58 -14.88 31.08 13.53
C GLU A 58 -14.56 29.58 13.61
N ILE A 59 -15.59 28.72 13.63
CA ILE A 59 -15.43 27.26 13.67
C ILE A 59 -14.62 26.76 12.46
N TRP A 60 -14.99 27.19 11.26
CA TRP A 60 -14.28 26.81 10.04
C TRP A 60 -12.82 27.30 10.05
N PHE A 61 -12.56 28.48 10.57
CA PHE A 61 -11.21 29.03 10.72
C PHE A 61 -10.37 28.23 11.72
N LEU A 62 -10.92 27.89 12.88
CA LEU A 62 -10.22 27.11 13.90
C LEU A 62 -9.86 25.72 13.37
N GLU A 63 -10.81 24.98 12.82
CA GLU A 63 -10.55 23.64 12.27
C GLU A 63 -9.64 23.71 11.01
N GLY A 64 -9.81 24.75 10.20
CA GLY A 64 -9.06 24.93 8.95
C GLY A 64 -7.59 25.28 9.18
N THR A 65 -7.28 26.12 10.16
CA THR A 65 -5.89 26.44 10.55
C THR A 65 -5.16 25.18 11.01
N SER A 66 -5.76 24.36 11.87
CA SER A 66 -5.16 23.09 12.30
C SER A 66 -4.91 22.15 11.12
N THR A 67 -5.91 22.00 10.24
CA THR A 67 -5.83 21.20 9.00
C THR A 67 -4.69 21.63 8.10
N ALA A 68 -4.52 22.94 7.87
CA ALA A 68 -3.45 23.48 7.04
C ALA A 68 -2.06 23.14 7.61
N PHE A 69 -1.86 23.29 8.92
CA PHE A 69 -0.59 22.98 9.56
C PHE A 69 -0.27 21.49 9.53
N VAL A 70 -1.22 20.59 9.81
CA VAL A 70 -0.94 19.14 9.74
C VAL A 70 -0.64 18.67 8.31
N LEU A 71 -1.23 19.29 7.29
CA LEU A 71 -0.90 19.02 5.88
C LEU A 71 0.52 19.49 5.53
N LEU A 72 0.90 20.67 6.00
CA LEU A 72 2.25 21.20 5.80
C LEU A 72 3.30 20.34 6.51
N LEU A 73 3.00 19.89 7.73
CA LEU A 73 3.89 19.05 8.53
C LEU A 73 4.03 17.60 8.01
N PHE A 74 3.23 17.18 7.04
CA PHE A 74 3.45 15.92 6.33
C PHE A 74 4.87 15.82 5.75
N TRP A 75 5.36 16.90 5.15
CA TRP A 75 6.65 16.90 4.46
C TRP A 75 7.86 16.65 5.37
N PRO A 76 8.04 17.37 6.50
CA PRO A 76 9.13 17.07 7.43
C PRO A 76 9.01 15.65 8.04
N VAL A 77 7.79 15.12 8.25
CA VAL A 77 7.61 13.72 8.68
C VAL A 77 8.06 12.75 7.59
N SER A 78 7.68 12.99 6.33
CA SER A 78 8.13 12.17 5.19
C SER A 78 9.65 12.21 5.00
N TRP A 79 10.27 13.37 5.24
CA TRP A 79 11.73 13.51 5.22
C TRP A 79 12.36 12.68 6.34
N LEU A 80 11.84 12.73 7.57
CA LEU A 80 12.36 11.94 8.68
C LEU A 80 12.20 10.43 8.44
N GLU A 81 11.04 9.99 7.97
CA GLU A 81 10.77 8.59 7.61
C GLU A 81 11.70 8.12 6.49
N SER A 82 12.01 8.97 5.50
CA SER A 82 12.99 8.62 4.45
C SER A 82 14.41 8.38 4.95
N ARG A 83 14.78 8.95 6.12
CA ARG A 83 16.09 8.77 6.77
C ARG A 83 16.10 7.62 7.76
N TYR A 84 14.99 7.39 8.43
CA TYR A 84 14.81 6.31 9.41
C TYR A 84 13.52 5.55 9.12
N PRO A 85 13.46 4.74 8.04
CA PRO A 85 12.21 4.11 7.61
C PRO A 85 11.64 3.17 8.67
N VAL A 86 10.34 3.29 8.89
CA VAL A 86 9.60 2.44 9.83
C VAL A 86 9.53 1.02 9.25
N GLY A 87 9.92 0.03 10.06
CA GLY A 87 9.94 -1.39 9.68
C GLY A 87 11.26 -1.88 9.09
N GLU A 88 12.17 -0.98 8.67
CA GLU A 88 13.51 -1.34 8.18
C GLU A 88 14.62 -0.92 9.14
N THR A 89 14.46 0.24 9.76
CA THR A 89 15.40 0.74 10.76
C THR A 89 15.34 -0.12 12.02
N ARG A 90 16.50 -0.38 12.64
CA ARG A 90 16.56 -1.12 13.91
C ARG A 90 15.75 -0.38 14.98
N TRP A 91 14.96 -1.14 15.73
CA TRP A 91 14.00 -0.60 16.69
C TRP A 91 14.62 0.32 17.75
N PRO A 92 15.84 0.08 18.29
CA PRO A 92 16.50 0.98 19.23
C PRO A 92 16.82 2.37 18.67
N VAL A 93 16.85 2.53 17.35
CA VAL A 93 17.08 3.82 16.67
C VAL A 93 15.75 4.41 16.19
N ALA A 94 14.90 3.58 15.58
CA ALA A 94 13.63 4.03 15.02
C ALA A 94 12.70 4.63 16.09
N ILE A 95 12.56 3.95 17.25
CA ILE A 95 11.62 4.38 18.29
C ILE A 95 12.00 5.76 18.85
N PRO A 96 13.24 6.00 19.37
CA PRO A 96 13.59 7.31 19.89
C PRO A 96 13.48 8.43 18.85
N VAL A 97 13.90 8.17 17.60
CA VAL A 97 13.83 9.15 16.51
C VAL A 97 12.40 9.59 16.25
N HIS A 98 11.45 8.65 16.15
CA HIS A 98 10.06 8.99 15.89
C HIS A 98 9.32 9.56 17.11
N VAL A 99 9.73 9.22 18.33
CA VAL A 99 9.23 9.87 19.55
C VAL A 99 9.69 11.33 19.62
N ILE A 100 10.96 11.61 19.34
CA ILE A 100 11.46 12.99 19.24
C ILE A 100 10.78 13.72 18.08
N GLY A 101 10.61 13.04 16.95
CA GLY A 101 9.90 13.54 15.78
C GLY A 101 8.45 13.93 16.07
N SER A 102 7.70 13.13 16.85
CA SER A 102 6.32 13.45 17.21
C SER A 102 6.23 14.62 18.19
N LEU A 103 7.16 14.73 19.14
CA LEU A 103 7.25 15.89 20.03
C LEU A 103 7.55 17.18 19.25
N ALA A 104 8.50 17.12 18.32
CA ALA A 104 8.83 18.25 17.45
C ALA A 104 7.66 18.62 16.54
N PHE A 105 6.98 17.63 15.95
CA PHE A 105 5.77 17.83 15.15
C PHE A 105 4.71 18.60 15.94
N SER A 106 4.42 18.16 17.17
CA SER A 106 3.40 18.80 18.01
C SER A 106 3.79 20.20 18.46
N ALA A 107 5.05 20.41 18.86
CA ALA A 107 5.52 21.74 19.22
C ALA A 107 5.39 22.75 18.07
N ILE A 108 5.72 22.32 16.84
CA ILE A 108 5.59 23.17 15.64
C ILE A 108 4.12 23.36 15.28
N HIS A 109 3.28 22.33 15.39
CA HIS A 109 1.85 22.42 15.13
C HIS A 109 1.17 23.39 16.11
N VAL A 110 1.26 23.12 17.42
CA VAL A 110 0.64 23.94 18.48
C VAL A 110 1.14 25.37 18.44
N GLY A 111 2.46 25.57 18.31
CA GLY A 111 3.04 26.91 18.19
C GLY A 111 2.58 27.62 16.91
N GLY A 112 2.51 26.89 15.79
CA GLY A 112 2.06 27.42 14.50
C GLY A 112 0.59 27.85 14.51
N ILE A 113 -0.30 27.03 15.07
CA ILE A 113 -1.72 27.38 15.18
C ILE A 113 -1.95 28.52 16.18
N ALA A 114 -1.21 28.56 17.29
CA ALA A 114 -1.31 29.65 18.25
C ALA A 114 -0.94 30.99 17.58
N LEU A 115 0.21 31.04 16.93
CA LEU A 115 0.66 32.24 16.21
C LEU A 115 -0.30 32.66 15.09
N ALA A 116 -0.79 31.69 14.30
CA ALA A 116 -1.71 31.98 13.21
C ALA A 116 -3.06 32.48 13.74
N ARG A 117 -3.59 31.87 14.80
CA ARG A 117 -4.90 32.24 15.35
C ARG A 117 -4.81 33.56 16.10
N ASP A 118 -3.89 33.74 17.04
CA ASP A 118 -3.73 34.99 17.78
C ASP A 118 -3.43 36.19 16.85
N GLY A 119 -2.66 35.95 15.78
CA GLY A 119 -2.30 36.98 14.80
C GLY A 119 -3.42 37.35 13.82
N LEU A 120 -4.21 36.36 13.36
CA LEU A 120 -5.26 36.58 12.37
C LEU A 120 -6.63 36.87 12.99
N TRP A 121 -6.88 36.41 14.22
CA TRP A 121 -8.15 36.63 14.91
C TRP A 121 -8.60 38.09 14.94
N PRO A 122 -7.79 39.06 15.40
CA PRO A 122 -8.22 40.46 15.47
C PRO A 122 -8.46 41.10 14.10
N LEU A 123 -8.02 40.46 13.01
CA LEU A 123 -8.25 40.92 11.64
C LEU A 123 -9.53 40.34 11.01
N LEU A 124 -9.99 39.20 11.53
CA LEU A 124 -11.05 38.41 10.91
C LEU A 124 -12.35 38.39 11.73
N PHE A 125 -12.25 38.54 13.06
CA PHE A 125 -13.37 38.36 13.99
C PHE A 125 -13.36 39.39 15.11
N ASP A 126 -14.55 39.63 15.68
CA ASP A 126 -14.72 40.47 16.86
C ASP A 126 -14.55 39.62 18.14
N GLY A 127 -13.91 40.19 19.17
CA GLY A 127 -13.69 39.52 20.46
C GLY A 127 -12.23 39.21 20.77
N GLN A 128 -11.95 38.81 22.02
CA GLN A 128 -10.62 38.38 22.43
C GLN A 128 -10.49 36.87 22.24
N TYR A 129 -9.48 36.46 21.48
CA TYR A 129 -9.05 35.07 21.39
C TYR A 129 -7.79 34.89 22.23
N ASP A 130 -7.82 33.89 23.10
CA ASP A 130 -6.66 33.50 23.90
C ASP A 130 -6.46 31.99 23.76
N PHE A 131 -5.51 31.61 22.90
CA PHE A 131 -5.19 30.21 22.67
C PHE A 131 -4.69 29.48 23.94
N PHE A 132 -4.04 30.21 24.85
CA PHE A 132 -3.41 29.65 26.05
C PHE A 132 -4.14 30.01 27.35
N GLY A 133 -5.40 30.47 27.27
CA GLY A 133 -6.18 30.88 28.45
C GLY A 133 -6.34 29.78 29.50
N ASP A 134 -6.41 28.51 29.08
CA ASP A 134 -6.50 27.34 29.97
C ASP A 134 -5.11 26.84 30.47
N GLY A 135 -4.04 27.52 30.08
CA GLY A 135 -2.66 27.22 30.45
C GLY A 135 -1.91 26.36 29.42
N VAL A 136 -0.66 26.76 29.13
CA VAL A 136 0.21 26.16 28.11
C VAL A 136 0.37 24.64 28.25
N GLY A 137 0.52 24.13 29.48
CA GLY A 137 0.73 22.70 29.72
C GLY A 137 -0.50 21.85 29.38
N LEU A 138 -1.69 22.31 29.73
CA LEU A 138 -2.93 21.56 29.51
C LEU A 138 -3.32 21.55 28.03
N VAL A 139 -3.20 22.71 27.37
CA VAL A 139 -3.38 22.84 25.92
C VAL A 139 -2.39 21.96 25.16
N PHE A 140 -1.11 21.96 25.55
CA PHE A 140 -0.10 21.12 24.92
C PHE A 140 -0.41 19.63 25.07
N VAL A 141 -0.77 19.15 26.27
CA VAL A 141 -1.11 17.72 26.47
C VAL A 141 -2.36 17.33 25.66
N TYR A 142 -3.36 18.21 25.61
CA TYR A 142 -4.58 17.97 24.86
C TYR A 142 -4.33 17.89 23.35
N GLU A 143 -3.59 18.83 22.79
CA GLU A 143 -3.25 18.85 21.36
C GLU A 143 -2.22 17.75 21.00
N TYR A 144 -1.23 17.49 21.86
CA TYR A 144 -0.23 16.43 21.65
C TYR A 144 -0.89 15.06 21.43
N ARG A 145 -1.96 14.75 22.16
CA ARG A 145 -2.69 13.48 21.95
C ARG A 145 -3.26 13.36 20.53
N LYS A 146 -3.78 14.46 19.97
CA LYS A 146 -4.29 14.48 18.58
C LYS A 146 -3.12 14.39 17.60
N ASP A 147 -2.05 15.13 17.88
CA ASP A 147 -0.85 15.18 17.05
C ASP A 147 -0.14 13.84 16.93
N VAL A 148 -0.06 13.07 18.02
CA VAL A 148 0.51 11.71 17.99
C VAL A 148 -0.29 10.81 17.04
N MET A 149 -1.62 10.95 17.00
CA MET A 149 -2.46 10.18 16.07
C MET A 149 -2.26 10.65 14.63
N ALA A 150 -2.23 11.95 14.37
CA ALA A 150 -1.94 12.49 13.04
C ALA A 150 -0.57 12.02 12.52
N TYR A 151 0.47 12.11 13.37
CA TYR A 151 1.82 11.63 13.09
C TYR A 151 1.84 10.13 12.78
N ALA A 152 1.17 9.31 13.60
CA ALA A 152 1.08 7.87 13.40
C ALA A 152 0.37 7.51 12.08
N VAL A 153 -0.70 8.23 11.71
CA VAL A 153 -1.40 8.05 10.44
C VAL A 153 -0.49 8.38 9.26
N ILE A 154 0.31 9.46 9.33
CA ILE A 154 1.29 9.78 8.29
C ILE A 154 2.29 8.64 8.13
N LEU A 155 2.89 8.17 9.22
CA LEU A 155 3.84 7.04 9.18
C LEU A 155 3.20 5.76 8.62
N PHE A 156 1.97 5.47 9.03
CA PHE A 156 1.23 4.31 8.53
C PHE A 156 0.99 4.40 7.02
N LEU A 157 0.54 5.55 6.51
CA LEU A 157 0.33 5.74 5.08
C LEU A 157 1.64 5.64 4.30
N LEU A 158 2.72 6.28 4.78
CA LEU A 158 4.04 6.17 4.16
C LEU A 158 4.50 4.70 4.10
N TYR A 159 4.38 3.96 5.20
CA TYR A 159 4.71 2.53 5.26
C TYR A 159 3.90 1.70 4.26
N ILE A 160 2.58 1.88 4.22
CA ILE A 160 1.70 1.11 3.32
C ILE A 160 2.00 1.42 1.85
N PHE A 161 2.08 2.70 1.48
CA PHE A 161 2.33 3.07 0.08
C PHE A 161 3.73 2.67 -0.38
N ARG A 162 4.74 2.76 0.49
CA ARG A 162 6.09 2.27 0.24
C ARG A 162 6.11 0.75 0.01
N THR A 163 5.42 0.00 0.87
CA THR A 163 5.31 -1.46 0.76
C THR A 163 4.57 -1.89 -0.52
N VAL A 164 3.47 -1.22 -0.85
CA VAL A 164 2.71 -1.48 -2.09
C VAL A 164 3.55 -1.19 -3.33
N GLU A 165 4.30 -0.09 -3.33
CA GLU A 165 5.14 0.28 -4.46
C GLU A 165 6.33 -0.68 -4.62
N GLN A 166 6.94 -1.12 -3.52
CA GLN A 166 7.99 -2.15 -3.56
C GLN A 166 7.46 -3.47 -4.14
N HIS A 167 6.28 -3.92 -3.71
CA HIS A 167 5.64 -5.11 -4.28
C HIS A 167 5.32 -4.95 -5.77
N ARG A 168 4.93 -3.76 -6.20
CA ARG A 168 4.70 -3.45 -7.61
C ARG A 168 5.99 -3.56 -8.42
N MET A 169 7.09 -3.00 -7.92
CA MET A 169 8.41 -3.11 -8.55
C MET A 169 8.89 -4.55 -8.67
N ASP A 170 8.80 -5.33 -7.58
CA ASP A 170 9.14 -6.76 -7.58
C ASP A 170 8.34 -7.52 -8.65
N ALA A 171 7.03 -7.27 -8.75
CA ALA A 171 6.16 -7.91 -9.73
C ALA A 171 6.49 -7.49 -11.17
N GLU A 172 6.80 -6.20 -11.40
CA GLU A 172 7.25 -5.70 -12.70
C GLU A 172 8.60 -6.29 -13.12
N ALA A 173 9.54 -6.44 -12.17
CA ALA A 173 10.83 -7.08 -12.41
C ALA A 173 10.64 -8.56 -12.80
N ALA A 174 9.83 -9.30 -12.06
CA ALA A 174 9.51 -10.70 -12.37
C ALA A 174 8.84 -10.85 -13.75
N ARG A 175 7.92 -9.93 -14.12
CA ARG A 175 7.29 -9.91 -15.45
C ARG A 175 8.29 -9.60 -16.56
N ARG A 176 9.22 -8.66 -16.35
CA ARG A 176 10.26 -8.34 -17.32
C ARG A 176 11.23 -9.49 -17.51
N GLU A 177 11.60 -10.17 -16.43
CA GLU A 177 12.42 -11.38 -16.51
C GLU A 177 11.72 -12.49 -17.31
N ALA A 178 10.43 -12.70 -17.06
CA ALA A 178 9.61 -13.61 -17.83
C ALA A 178 9.55 -13.22 -19.33
N GLN A 179 9.35 -11.95 -19.64
CA GLN A 179 9.24 -11.47 -21.02
C GLN A 179 10.57 -11.53 -21.79
N VAL A 180 11.70 -11.19 -21.16
CA VAL A 180 12.99 -11.03 -21.85
C VAL A 180 13.80 -12.32 -21.84
N ARG A 181 13.71 -13.10 -20.77
CA ARG A 181 14.52 -14.31 -20.56
C ARG A 181 13.72 -15.59 -20.59
N HIS A 182 12.40 -15.53 -20.80
CA HIS A 182 11.52 -16.69 -20.75
C HIS A 182 11.64 -17.49 -19.44
N ARG A 183 11.87 -16.80 -18.32
CA ARG A 183 12.01 -17.42 -16.98
C ARG A 183 11.00 -16.90 -15.98
N VAL A 184 10.35 -17.81 -15.26
CA VAL A 184 9.41 -17.49 -14.18
C VAL A 184 10.15 -17.46 -12.85
N THR A 185 9.94 -16.40 -12.08
CA THR A 185 10.50 -16.23 -10.74
C THR A 185 9.60 -16.86 -9.69
N LEU A 186 10.11 -17.88 -9.00
CA LEU A 186 9.41 -18.64 -7.97
C LEU A 186 10.09 -18.43 -6.61
N LYS A 187 9.39 -17.78 -5.67
CA LYS A 187 9.89 -17.57 -4.28
C LYS A 187 9.61 -18.83 -3.44
N CYS A 188 10.55 -19.76 -3.37
CA CYS A 188 10.44 -21.06 -2.69
C CYS A 188 11.07 -21.04 -1.30
N GLY A 189 10.37 -20.49 -0.31
CA GLY A 189 10.88 -20.34 1.05
C GLY A 189 12.09 -19.40 1.09
N GLY A 190 13.25 -19.90 1.53
CA GLY A 190 14.49 -19.12 1.63
C GLY A 190 15.27 -18.95 0.33
N ARG A 191 14.79 -19.47 -0.80
CA ARG A 191 15.46 -19.36 -2.10
C ARG A 191 14.52 -18.91 -3.20
N THR A 192 15.07 -18.19 -4.16
CA THR A 192 14.40 -17.83 -5.41
C THR A 192 14.84 -18.79 -6.51
N VAL A 193 13.88 -19.46 -7.15
CA VAL A 193 14.12 -20.35 -8.30
C VAL A 193 13.68 -19.61 -9.56
N LEU A 194 14.57 -19.56 -10.56
CA LEU A 194 14.25 -19.06 -11.90
C LEU A 194 13.99 -20.28 -12.79
N ALA A 195 12.72 -20.61 -13.00
CA ALA A 195 12.31 -21.77 -13.80
C ALA A 195 12.12 -21.36 -15.27
N GLU A 196 12.55 -22.21 -16.21
CA GLU A 196 12.29 -22.01 -17.64
C GLU A 196 10.78 -22.09 -17.92
N ALA A 197 10.21 -21.03 -18.48
CA ALA A 197 8.77 -20.89 -18.66
C ALA A 197 8.20 -21.94 -19.63
N ASP A 198 8.95 -22.25 -20.70
CA ASP A 198 8.55 -23.21 -21.74
C ASP A 198 8.34 -24.63 -21.19
N GLY A 199 8.99 -24.95 -20.06
CA GLY A 199 8.82 -26.22 -19.37
C GLY A 199 7.55 -26.30 -18.53
N PHE A 200 6.73 -25.24 -18.42
CA PHE A 200 5.55 -25.24 -17.56
C PHE A 200 4.48 -26.22 -18.03
N LEU A 201 3.98 -27.06 -17.10
CA LEU A 201 2.93 -28.05 -17.38
C LEU A 201 1.61 -27.65 -16.71
N PHE A 202 1.59 -27.52 -15.39
CA PHE A 202 0.42 -27.12 -14.62
C PHE A 202 0.80 -26.58 -13.25
N ALA A 203 -0.15 -25.92 -12.59
CA ALA A 203 -0.01 -25.48 -11.22
C ALA A 203 -1.31 -25.61 -10.44
N SER A 204 -1.19 -25.85 -9.13
CA SER A 204 -2.30 -25.96 -8.18
C SER A 204 -2.15 -24.98 -7.01
N ALA A 205 -3.28 -24.61 -6.38
CA ALA A 205 -3.28 -23.87 -5.12
C ALA A 205 -3.03 -24.81 -3.94
N ALA A 206 -2.04 -24.52 -3.12
CA ALA A 206 -1.72 -25.24 -1.88
C ALA A 206 -1.71 -24.25 -0.69
N GLY A 207 -2.90 -23.83 -0.24
CA GLY A 207 -3.03 -22.80 0.79
C GLY A 207 -2.48 -21.45 0.33
N ASN A 208 -1.46 -20.95 1.03
CA ASN A 208 -0.76 -19.69 0.69
C ASN A 208 0.41 -19.89 -0.31
N TYR A 209 0.52 -21.08 -0.88
CA TYR A 209 1.54 -21.45 -1.86
C TYR A 209 0.88 -21.91 -3.16
N VAL A 210 1.67 -21.87 -4.23
CA VAL A 210 1.38 -22.50 -5.50
C VAL A 210 2.37 -23.63 -5.72
N GLU A 211 1.84 -24.82 -5.97
CA GLU A 211 2.62 -25.95 -6.44
C GLU A 211 2.64 -25.89 -7.97
N ALA A 212 3.78 -25.51 -8.55
CA ALA A 212 3.96 -25.37 -9.98
C ALA A 212 4.88 -26.48 -10.51
N THR A 213 4.38 -27.24 -11.47
CA THR A 213 5.11 -28.35 -12.09
C THR A 213 5.64 -27.92 -13.45
N PHE A 214 6.94 -28.06 -13.60
CA PHE A 214 7.70 -27.84 -14.84
C PHE A 214 8.31 -29.16 -15.30
N ALA A 215 8.81 -29.22 -16.53
CA ALA A 215 9.51 -30.37 -17.08
C ALA A 215 10.75 -30.78 -16.24
N THR A 216 11.35 -29.82 -15.54
CA THR A 216 12.52 -30.04 -14.66
C THR A 216 12.14 -30.45 -13.23
N GLY A 217 10.86 -30.38 -12.85
CA GLY A 217 10.37 -30.74 -11.53
C GLY A 217 9.29 -29.81 -10.97
N THR A 218 8.86 -30.10 -9.75
CA THR A 218 7.79 -29.35 -9.05
C THR A 218 8.36 -28.41 -7.99
N HIS A 219 7.78 -27.21 -7.91
CA HIS A 219 8.21 -26.15 -7.01
C HIS A 219 7.04 -25.60 -6.21
N PHE A 220 7.22 -25.48 -4.89
CA PHE A 220 6.29 -24.81 -3.98
C PHE A 220 6.70 -23.35 -3.82
N ALA A 221 5.95 -22.45 -4.46
CA ALA A 221 6.27 -21.03 -4.51
C ALA A 221 5.24 -20.20 -3.73
N ARG A 222 5.72 -19.26 -2.91
CA ARG A 222 4.87 -18.29 -2.20
C ARG A 222 4.50 -17.15 -3.14
N LEU A 223 3.49 -17.40 -3.95
CA LEU A 223 2.89 -16.45 -4.89
C LEU A 223 1.44 -16.88 -5.17
N THR A 224 0.64 -16.00 -5.74
CA THR A 224 -0.73 -16.31 -6.14
C THR A 224 -0.77 -16.96 -7.53
N LEU A 225 -1.80 -17.75 -7.82
CA LEU A 225 -1.99 -18.30 -9.16
C LEU A 225 -2.12 -17.22 -10.23
N ARG A 226 -2.69 -16.06 -9.88
CA ARG A 226 -2.78 -14.89 -10.76
C ARG A 226 -1.40 -14.32 -11.09
N GLU A 227 -0.51 -14.24 -10.11
CA GLU A 227 0.88 -13.80 -10.32
C GLU A 227 1.64 -14.78 -11.22
N LEU A 228 1.49 -16.09 -10.98
CA LEU A 228 2.08 -17.12 -11.84
C LEU A 228 1.58 -16.99 -13.29
N GLU A 229 0.26 -16.93 -13.46
CA GLU A 229 -0.39 -16.78 -14.77
C GLU A 229 0.14 -15.55 -15.51
N THR A 230 0.31 -14.44 -14.81
CA THR A 230 0.80 -13.19 -15.41
C THR A 230 2.26 -13.31 -15.86
N GLN A 231 3.12 -13.97 -15.08
CA GLN A 231 4.50 -14.24 -15.47
C GLN A 231 4.55 -15.18 -16.68
N LEU A 232 3.78 -16.28 -16.68
CA LEU A 232 3.72 -17.23 -17.78
C LEU A 232 3.25 -16.58 -19.09
N ARG A 233 2.18 -15.79 -19.05
CA ARG A 233 1.70 -15.03 -20.21
C ARG A 233 2.73 -14.02 -20.71
N ALA A 234 3.46 -13.35 -19.80
CA ALA A 234 4.53 -12.45 -20.19
C ALA A 234 5.66 -13.19 -20.93
N ALA A 235 5.97 -14.42 -20.52
CA ALA A 235 6.89 -15.33 -21.19
C ALA A 235 6.32 -16.03 -22.44
N GLN A 236 5.14 -15.63 -22.93
CA GLN A 236 4.45 -16.21 -24.09
C GLN A 236 3.96 -17.66 -23.89
N VAL A 237 3.85 -18.13 -22.65
CA VAL A 237 3.23 -19.43 -22.35
C VAL A 237 1.72 -19.26 -22.29
N ASP A 238 0.98 -20.10 -23.02
CA ASP A 238 -0.48 -20.14 -23.01
C ASP A 238 -1.01 -20.84 -21.75
N ALA A 239 -0.87 -20.13 -20.63
CA ALA A 239 -1.33 -20.56 -19.32
C ALA A 239 -2.84 -20.26 -19.16
N VAL A 240 -3.63 -21.32 -19.04
CA VAL A 240 -5.08 -21.26 -18.98
C VAL A 240 -5.58 -21.65 -17.60
N ARG A 241 -6.44 -20.79 -17.03
CA ARG A 241 -7.15 -21.07 -15.77
C ARG A 241 -8.26 -22.08 -16.04
N VAL A 242 -8.18 -23.27 -15.43
CA VAL A 242 -9.16 -24.36 -15.66
C VAL A 242 -10.02 -24.66 -14.44
N HIS A 243 -9.59 -24.19 -13.27
CA HIS A 243 -10.33 -24.26 -12.03
C HIS A 243 -9.94 -23.08 -11.15
N ARG A 244 -10.75 -22.75 -10.14
CA ARG A 244 -10.40 -21.71 -9.14
C ARG A 244 -9.06 -21.95 -8.44
N SER A 245 -8.55 -23.19 -8.50
CA SER A 245 -7.29 -23.62 -7.89
C SER A 245 -6.29 -24.23 -8.88
N PHE A 246 -6.54 -24.24 -10.20
CA PHE A 246 -5.62 -24.86 -11.16
C PHE A 246 -5.38 -24.00 -12.41
N ILE A 247 -4.14 -24.05 -12.91
CA ILE A 247 -3.71 -23.51 -14.21
C ILE A 247 -3.02 -24.63 -14.96
N VAL A 248 -3.22 -24.71 -16.27
CA VAL A 248 -2.52 -25.64 -17.15
C VAL A 248 -1.90 -24.88 -18.31
N ASN A 249 -0.80 -25.39 -18.85
CA ASN A 249 -0.33 -25.00 -20.17
C ASN A 249 -1.22 -25.67 -21.22
N ARG A 250 -1.89 -24.88 -22.09
CA ARG A 250 -2.79 -25.44 -23.12
C ARG A 250 -2.06 -26.42 -24.04
N SER A 251 -0.82 -26.10 -24.42
CA SER A 251 0.01 -26.95 -25.27
C SER A 251 0.40 -28.28 -24.62
N ALA A 252 0.27 -28.40 -23.30
CA ALA A 252 0.54 -29.64 -22.56
C ALA A 252 -0.70 -30.52 -22.40
N ILE A 253 -1.86 -30.10 -22.89
CA ILE A 253 -3.11 -30.88 -22.80
C ILE A 253 -3.10 -31.99 -23.85
N ALA A 254 -3.30 -33.23 -23.42
CA ALA A 254 -3.46 -34.39 -24.29
C ALA A 254 -4.94 -34.74 -24.52
N GLU A 255 -5.77 -34.65 -23.49
CA GLU A 255 -7.21 -34.99 -23.57
C GLU A 255 -8.03 -34.16 -22.58
N ILE A 256 -9.27 -33.82 -22.96
CA ILE A 256 -10.26 -33.20 -22.07
C ILE A 256 -11.51 -34.07 -22.07
N ALA A 257 -11.75 -34.79 -20.98
CA ALA A 257 -12.88 -35.69 -20.84
C ALA A 257 -13.96 -35.09 -19.92
N PRO A 258 -15.24 -35.04 -20.31
CA PRO A 258 -16.32 -34.61 -19.43
C PRO A 258 -16.60 -35.67 -18.34
N THR A 259 -16.87 -35.24 -17.12
CA THR A 259 -17.20 -36.15 -15.98
C THR A 259 -18.69 -36.42 -15.82
N GLY A 260 -19.54 -35.84 -16.69
CA GLY A 260 -20.99 -36.00 -16.69
C GLY A 260 -21.77 -34.85 -16.06
N GLU A 261 -21.24 -34.20 -15.01
CA GLU A 261 -21.92 -33.08 -14.31
C GLU A 261 -21.53 -31.68 -14.84
N GLY A 262 -20.90 -31.63 -16.03
CA GLY A 262 -20.44 -30.39 -16.67
C GLY A 262 -19.01 -29.98 -16.32
N ASP A 263 -18.41 -30.64 -15.34
CA ASP A 263 -16.97 -30.58 -15.07
C ASP A 263 -16.17 -31.46 -16.05
N VAL A 264 -14.86 -31.26 -16.06
CA VAL A 264 -13.93 -31.95 -16.97
C VAL A 264 -12.71 -32.45 -16.20
N VAL A 265 -12.14 -33.55 -16.68
CA VAL A 265 -10.79 -33.99 -16.32
C VAL A 265 -9.89 -33.69 -17.51
N ILE A 266 -8.80 -32.99 -17.25
CA ILE A 266 -7.78 -32.63 -18.24
C ILE A 266 -6.60 -33.56 -18.03
N THR A 267 -6.32 -34.41 -19.02
CA THR A 267 -5.14 -35.26 -19.04
C THR A 267 -4.03 -34.52 -19.78
N LEU A 268 -2.87 -34.36 -19.14
CA LEU A 268 -1.70 -33.74 -19.73
C LEU A 268 -0.86 -34.77 -20.50
N THR A 269 0.04 -34.30 -21.37
CA THR A 269 0.98 -35.16 -22.11
C THR A 269 1.92 -35.97 -21.20
N SER A 270 2.11 -35.52 -19.95
CA SER A 270 2.82 -36.28 -18.90
C SER A 270 2.01 -37.42 -18.28
N GLY A 271 0.72 -37.55 -18.63
CA GLY A 271 -0.24 -38.46 -18.00
C GLY A 271 -0.88 -37.93 -16.71
N ALA A 272 -0.47 -36.76 -16.23
CA ALA A 272 -1.08 -36.13 -15.05
C ALA A 272 -2.52 -35.70 -15.33
N GLN A 273 -3.41 -35.89 -14.36
CA GLN A 273 -4.82 -35.48 -14.45
C GLN A 273 -5.08 -34.24 -13.59
N VAL A 274 -5.68 -33.22 -14.20
CA VAL A 274 -6.02 -31.95 -13.55
C VAL A 274 -7.53 -31.72 -13.63
N PRO A 275 -8.21 -31.39 -12.52
CA PRO A 275 -9.63 -31.10 -12.55
C PRO A 275 -9.89 -29.73 -13.21
N GLY A 276 -10.88 -29.68 -14.09
CA GLY A 276 -11.41 -28.47 -14.69
C GLY A 276 -12.89 -28.30 -14.33
N SER A 277 -13.29 -27.06 -14.06
CA SER A 277 -14.71 -26.77 -13.73
C SER A 277 -15.46 -26.18 -14.91
N ARG A 278 -16.77 -26.45 -14.97
CA ARG A 278 -17.68 -25.93 -16.01
C ARG A 278 -17.49 -24.44 -16.30
N ARG A 279 -17.33 -23.61 -15.25
CA ARG A 279 -17.19 -22.14 -15.36
C ARG A 279 -15.96 -21.71 -16.17
N TYR A 280 -14.92 -22.53 -16.21
CA TYR A 280 -13.65 -22.21 -16.88
C TYR A 280 -13.50 -22.94 -18.22
N ARG A 281 -14.50 -23.73 -18.64
CA ARG A 281 -14.48 -24.49 -19.89
C ARG A 281 -14.32 -23.62 -21.13
N ALA A 282 -15.00 -22.47 -21.18
CA ALA A 282 -14.87 -21.54 -22.31
C ALA A 282 -13.42 -21.06 -22.54
N ALA A 283 -12.59 -21.03 -21.49
CA ALA A 283 -11.18 -20.65 -21.63
C ALA A 283 -10.34 -21.74 -22.35
N LEU A 284 -10.83 -22.98 -22.40
CA LEU A 284 -10.16 -24.14 -23.04
C LEU A 284 -10.52 -24.31 -24.52
N GLU A 285 -11.54 -23.60 -25.03
CA GLU A 285 -12.05 -23.75 -26.41
C GLU A 285 -11.43 -22.76 -27.42
N GLY A 286 -10.58 -21.83 -26.95
CA GLY A 286 -9.80 -20.89 -27.78
C GLY A 286 -8.44 -21.41 -28.23
#